data_AF-R9LDD9-F1
#
_entry.id   AF-R9LDD9-F1
#
_cell.length_a   1.000
_cell.length_b   1.000
_cell.length_c   1.000
_cell.angle_alpha   90.00
_cell.angle_beta   90.00
_cell.angle_gamma   90.00
#
_symmetry.space_group_name_H-M   'P 1'
#
loop_
_entity.id
_entity.type
_entity.pdbx_description
1 polymer ?
#
loop_
_entity_poly.entity_id
_entity_poly.type
_entity_poly.pdbx_seq_one_letter_code
_entity_poly.pdbx_strand_id
1 'polypeptide(L)'
;MLLAMYTWWYIENVSPVKVTKTFDGAAWMEEDPTFAPPVHLSLDGYYDKRNAQFKGAVKINGQVYDNCFLVNGSGHRYEGANLIRLGASYFDAEMVRIAWSIPQSELPPELTHPKFPDAEIWLISPASSGEEASNLRQELVDCYFAKLKLK
;
A
#
# COMPACT_ATOMS: atom_id res chain seq x y z
N MET A 1 -3.58 36.08 -11.76
CA MET A 1 -4.44 34.88 -11.91
C MET A 1 -3.66 33.67 -12.43
N LEU A 2 -2.94 33.78 -13.56
CA LEU A 2 -2.06 32.71 -14.09
C LEU A 2 -0.98 32.22 -13.12
N LEU A 3 -0.30 33.13 -12.42
CA LEU A 3 0.76 32.75 -11.46
C LEU A 3 0.21 31.90 -10.30
N ALA A 4 -0.98 32.26 -9.80
CA ALA A 4 -1.65 31.53 -8.71
C ALA A 4 -2.10 30.13 -9.15
N MET A 5 -2.63 30.00 -10.37
CA MET A 5 -2.99 28.70 -10.96
C MET A 5 -1.74 27.83 -11.19
N TYR A 6 -0.63 28.42 -11.65
CA TYR A 6 0.62 27.70 -11.85
C TYR A 6 1.25 27.23 -10.54
N THR A 7 1.28 28.09 -9.50
CA THR A 7 1.77 27.70 -8.18
C THR A 7 0.90 26.62 -7.54
N TRP A 8 -0.42 26.70 -7.72
CA TRP A 8 -1.35 25.70 -7.19
C TRP A 8 -1.15 24.35 -7.88
N TRP A 9 -1.09 24.35 -9.22
CA TRP A 9 -0.81 23.15 -10.00
C TRP A 9 0.54 22.52 -9.63
N TYR A 10 1.59 23.34 -9.43
CA TYR A 10 2.90 22.85 -9.03
C TYR A 10 2.89 22.21 -7.64
N ILE A 11 2.23 22.83 -6.66
CA ILE A 11 2.11 22.27 -5.30
C ILE A 11 1.33 20.95 -5.34
N GLU A 12 0.22 20.88 -6.08
CA GLU A 12 -0.60 19.66 -6.19
C GLU A 12 0.08 18.51 -6.93
N ASN A 13 0.92 18.80 -7.92
CA ASN A 13 1.45 17.78 -8.84
C ASN A 13 2.95 17.49 -8.67
N VAL A 14 3.71 18.35 -7.99
CA VAL A 14 5.18 18.28 -7.94
C VAL A 14 5.72 18.23 -6.52
N SER A 15 5.01 18.78 -5.53
CA SER A 15 5.43 18.74 -4.13
C SER A 15 4.83 17.53 -3.38
N PRO A 16 5.55 16.97 -2.39
CA PRO A 16 4.96 16.01 -1.47
C PRO A 16 3.73 16.62 -0.78
N VAL A 17 2.59 15.95 -0.90
CA VAL A 17 1.33 16.36 -0.28
C VAL A 17 1.10 15.58 1.00
N LYS A 18 0.60 16.24 2.04
CA LYS A 18 0.19 15.55 3.28
C LYS A 18 -0.99 14.63 2.96
N VAL A 19 -0.91 13.38 3.38
CA VAL A 19 -1.95 12.36 3.23
C VAL A 19 -2.33 11.87 4.62
N THR A 20 -3.62 11.99 4.93
CA THR A 20 -4.25 11.37 6.10
C THR A 20 -5.50 10.67 5.59
N LYS A 21 -5.42 9.35 5.41
CA LYS A 21 -6.50 8.56 4.81
C LYS A 21 -6.69 7.27 5.57
N THR A 22 -7.93 6.82 5.63
CA THR A 22 -8.30 5.51 6.17
C THR A 22 -9.09 4.78 5.11
N PHE A 23 -8.82 3.49 4.97
CA PHE A 23 -9.50 2.63 4.02
C PHE A 23 -9.80 1.27 4.65
N ASP A 24 -10.92 0.71 4.22
CA ASP A 24 -11.33 -0.64 4.54
C ASP A 24 -11.03 -1.57 3.37
N GLY A 25 -10.72 -2.81 3.68
CA GLY A 25 -10.24 -3.78 2.72
C GLY A 25 -10.37 -5.21 3.20
N ALA A 26 -9.76 -6.11 2.46
CA ALA A 26 -9.63 -7.51 2.80
C ALA A 26 -8.18 -7.95 2.66
N ALA A 27 -7.74 -8.83 3.56
CA ALA A 27 -6.51 -9.56 3.33
C ALA A 27 -6.76 -10.67 2.31
N TRP A 28 -5.73 -11.13 1.63
CA TRP A 28 -5.81 -12.23 0.68
C TRP A 28 -4.46 -12.93 0.57
N MET A 29 -4.47 -14.22 0.26
CA MET A 29 -3.26 -14.98 -0.03
C MET A 29 -3.49 -15.98 -1.16
N GLU A 30 -2.43 -16.28 -1.89
CA GLU A 30 -2.51 -17.15 -3.08
C GLU A 30 -2.76 -18.61 -2.70
N GLU A 31 -2.22 -19.04 -1.56
CA GLU A 31 -2.29 -20.41 -1.06
C GLU A 31 -3.69 -20.77 -0.51
N ASP A 32 -4.47 -19.77 -0.08
CA ASP A 32 -5.84 -19.94 0.40
C ASP A 32 -6.74 -18.78 -0.07
N PRO A 33 -7.42 -18.92 -1.22
CA PRO A 33 -8.34 -17.89 -1.73
C PRO A 33 -9.54 -17.60 -0.81
N THR A 34 -9.82 -18.47 0.17
CA THR A 34 -10.90 -18.24 1.15
C THR A 34 -10.44 -17.40 2.34
N PHE A 35 -9.13 -17.18 2.48
CA PHE A 35 -8.57 -16.26 3.47
C PHE A 35 -8.90 -14.82 3.08
N ALA A 36 -9.89 -14.25 3.76
CA ALA A 36 -10.35 -12.88 3.54
C ALA A 36 -10.72 -12.13 4.82
N PRO A 37 -9.88 -12.13 5.88
CA PRO A 37 -10.17 -11.33 7.05
C PRO A 37 -10.20 -9.83 6.71
N PRO A 38 -11.04 -9.03 7.40
CA PRO A 38 -11.15 -7.61 7.15
C PRO A 38 -9.86 -6.87 7.54
N VAL A 39 -9.53 -5.85 6.74
CA VAL A 39 -8.36 -5.01 6.90
C VAL A 39 -8.79 -3.56 7.06
N HIS A 40 -8.28 -2.90 8.10
CA HIS A 40 -8.40 -1.47 8.33
C HIS A 40 -7.02 -0.84 8.22
N LEU A 41 -6.80 -0.08 7.15
CA LEU A 41 -5.56 0.62 6.87
C LEU A 41 -5.73 2.12 7.13
N SER A 42 -4.81 2.72 7.89
CA SER A 42 -4.67 4.17 7.97
C SER A 42 -3.29 4.61 7.53
N LEU A 43 -3.22 5.62 6.68
CA LEU A 43 -1.99 6.26 6.22
C LEU A 43 -1.93 7.66 6.81
N ASP A 44 -0.84 8.00 7.48
CA ASP A 44 -0.54 9.37 7.91
C ASP A 44 0.90 9.73 7.56
N GLY A 45 1.06 10.59 6.55
CA GLY A 45 2.37 10.84 5.96
C GLY A 45 2.37 11.86 4.84
N TYR A 46 3.40 11.79 4.01
CA TYR A 46 3.55 12.59 2.81
C TYR A 46 3.65 11.69 1.60
N TYR A 47 2.94 12.07 0.54
CA TYR A 47 2.94 11.38 -0.73
C TYR A 47 3.50 12.26 -1.84
N ASP A 48 4.53 11.77 -2.51
CA ASP A 48 5.13 12.38 -3.68
C ASP A 48 4.53 11.76 -4.95
N LYS A 49 3.65 12.52 -5.61
CA LYS A 49 2.97 12.12 -6.86
C LYS A 49 3.94 11.89 -8.02
N ARG A 50 5.05 12.64 -8.09
CA ARG A 50 6.03 12.53 -9.20
C ARG A 50 6.71 11.18 -9.19
N ASN A 51 7.04 10.70 -7.99
CA ASN A 51 7.75 9.45 -7.81
C ASN A 51 6.84 8.27 -7.44
N ALA A 52 5.53 8.52 -7.23
CA ALA A 52 4.59 7.57 -6.66
C ALA A 52 5.17 6.94 -5.38
N GLN A 53 5.51 7.80 -4.40
CA GLN A 53 6.17 7.41 -3.16
C GLN A 53 5.45 7.96 -1.94
N PHE A 54 5.10 7.09 -1.00
CA PHE A 54 4.58 7.47 0.30
C PHE A 54 5.65 7.30 1.38
N LYS A 55 5.73 8.27 2.28
CA LYS A 55 6.56 8.22 3.50
C LYS A 55 5.70 8.61 4.70
N GLY A 56 5.63 7.77 5.72
CA GLY A 56 4.88 8.11 6.94
C GLY A 56 4.58 6.92 7.82
N ALA A 57 3.62 7.10 8.72
CA ALA A 57 3.08 6.03 9.54
C ALA A 57 1.97 5.30 8.79
N VAL A 58 1.96 3.98 8.92
CA VAL A 58 0.85 3.13 8.48
C VAL A 58 0.29 2.42 9.71
N LYS A 59 -1.02 2.37 9.83
CA LYS A 59 -1.72 1.59 10.85
C LYS A 59 -2.46 0.45 10.18
N ILE A 60 -2.26 -0.77 10.66
CA ILE A 60 -2.90 -1.99 10.16
C ILE A 60 -3.66 -2.62 11.33
N ASN A 61 -4.98 -2.69 11.25
CA ASN A 61 -5.86 -3.28 12.26
C ASN A 61 -5.60 -2.84 13.72
N GLY A 62 -5.10 -1.62 13.93
CA GLY A 62 -4.75 -1.15 15.28
C GLY A 62 -3.25 -1.01 15.54
N GLN A 63 -2.43 -1.85 14.91
CA GLN A 63 -0.98 -1.83 15.06
C GLN A 63 -0.35 -0.73 14.20
N VAL A 64 0.53 0.07 14.81
CA VAL A 64 1.18 1.22 14.18
C VAL A 64 2.57 0.83 13.70
N TYR A 65 2.88 1.21 12.47
CA TYR A 65 4.15 1.02 11.80
C TYR A 65 4.67 2.41 11.40
N ASP A 66 5.64 2.92 12.16
CA ASP A 66 6.26 4.20 11.88
C ASP A 66 7.33 4.09 10.79
N ASN A 67 7.64 5.21 10.14
CA ASN A 67 8.69 5.31 9.11
C ASN A 67 8.54 4.30 7.96
N CYS A 68 7.31 4.01 7.54
CA CYS A 68 7.03 3.25 6.33
C CYS A 68 7.38 4.07 5.08
N PHE A 69 7.93 3.36 4.10
CA PHE A 69 8.26 3.87 2.78
C PHE A 69 7.67 2.95 1.73
N LEU A 70 6.61 3.40 1.06
CA LEU A 70 5.95 2.65 0.00
C LEU A 70 6.26 3.28 -1.34
N VAL A 71 6.75 2.48 -2.28
CA VAL A 71 6.92 2.85 -3.68
C VAL A 71 6.28 1.76 -4.53
N ASN A 72 5.69 2.11 -5.67
CA ASN A 72 5.16 1.10 -6.57
C ASN A 72 6.25 0.06 -6.92
N GLY A 73 5.97 -1.21 -6.60
CA GLY A 73 6.89 -2.35 -6.69
C GLY A 73 7.54 -2.80 -5.38
N SER A 74 7.59 -1.98 -4.32
CA SER A 74 8.23 -2.37 -3.05
C SER A 74 7.82 -1.52 -1.84
N GLY A 75 7.53 -2.18 -0.72
CA GLY A 75 7.28 -1.56 0.59
C GLY A 75 8.42 -1.81 1.57
N HIS A 76 8.73 -0.81 2.39
CA HIS A 76 9.79 -0.87 3.39
C HIS A 76 9.40 -0.14 4.69
N ARG A 77 10.11 -0.44 5.77
CA ARG A 77 10.08 0.31 7.04
C ARG A 77 11.49 0.58 7.53
N TYR A 78 11.73 1.79 8.06
CA TYR A 78 12.98 2.11 8.74
C TYR A 78 12.87 1.85 10.24
N GLU A 79 13.83 1.11 10.78
CA GLU A 79 14.02 0.92 12.22
C GLU A 79 15.43 1.39 12.60
N GLY A 80 15.54 2.64 13.05
CA GLY A 80 16.83 3.31 13.21
C GLY A 80 17.57 3.40 11.87
N ALA A 81 18.73 2.74 11.77
CA ALA A 81 19.52 2.66 10.54
C ALA A 81 19.17 1.46 9.65
N ASN A 82 18.30 0.55 10.13
CA ASN A 82 17.96 -0.67 9.40
C ASN A 82 16.79 -0.42 8.45
N LEU A 83 16.90 -0.95 7.23
CA LEU A 83 15.83 -0.99 6.25
C LEU A 83 15.21 -2.38 6.23
N ILE A 84 13.97 -2.49 6.71
CA ILE A 84 13.20 -3.74 6.71
C ILE A 84 12.35 -3.76 5.44
N ARG A 85 12.46 -4.83 4.65
CA ARG A 85 11.63 -5.04 3.46
C ARG A 85 10.30 -5.63 3.88
N LEU A 86 9.21 -4.92 3.58
CA LEU A 86 7.84 -5.31 3.90
C LEU A 86 7.08 -5.83 2.67
N GLY A 87 7.76 -6.42 1.69
CA GLY A 87 7.13 -7.00 0.49
C GLY A 87 6.91 -6.02 -0.67
N ALA A 88 5.98 -6.36 -1.57
CA ALA A 88 5.65 -5.60 -2.76
C ALA A 88 4.41 -4.72 -2.54
N SER A 89 4.50 -3.42 -2.84
CA SER A 89 3.37 -2.50 -2.75
C SER A 89 2.99 -1.95 -4.11
N TYR A 90 1.69 -1.94 -4.41
CA TYR A 90 1.11 -1.35 -5.61
C TYR A 90 -0.04 -0.44 -5.22
N PHE A 91 -0.08 0.75 -5.80
CA PHE A 91 -1.13 1.72 -5.54
C PHE A 91 -1.33 2.66 -6.73
N ASP A 92 -2.55 3.18 -6.84
CA ASP A 92 -2.88 4.15 -7.87
C ASP A 92 -2.30 5.55 -7.56
N ALA A 93 -2.34 6.42 -8.57
CA ALA A 93 -1.70 7.73 -8.49
C ALA A 93 -2.28 8.61 -7.37
N GLU A 94 -3.51 8.36 -6.95
CA GLU A 94 -4.20 9.13 -5.91
C GLU A 94 -4.11 8.46 -4.52
N MET A 95 -3.46 7.30 -4.39
CA MET A 95 -3.47 6.48 -3.19
C MET A 95 -4.89 6.28 -2.64
N VAL A 96 -5.78 5.80 -3.50
CA VAL A 96 -7.14 5.37 -3.13
C VAL A 96 -7.23 3.85 -3.17
N ARG A 97 -6.45 3.23 -4.05
CA ARG A 97 -6.37 1.77 -4.17
C ARG A 97 -4.96 1.31 -3.83
N ILE A 98 -4.86 0.27 -3.02
CA ILE A 98 -3.60 -0.32 -2.58
C ILE A 98 -3.70 -1.84 -2.57
N ALA A 99 -2.64 -2.48 -3.03
CA ALA A 99 -2.36 -3.90 -2.84
C ALA A 99 -0.93 -4.01 -2.32
N TRP A 100 -0.78 -4.49 -1.08
CA TRP A 100 0.52 -4.54 -0.42
C TRP A 100 0.74 -5.92 0.19
N SER A 101 1.70 -6.68 -0.35
CA SER A 101 2.14 -7.94 0.25
C SER A 101 3.01 -7.65 1.46
N ILE A 102 2.78 -8.35 2.57
CA ILE A 102 3.53 -8.22 3.82
C ILE A 102 3.84 -9.61 4.37
N PRO A 103 5.07 -9.86 4.86
CA PRO A 103 5.39 -11.09 5.58
C PRO A 103 4.55 -11.22 6.85
N GLN A 104 4.09 -12.44 7.16
CA GLN A 104 3.25 -12.67 8.34
C GLN A 104 3.92 -12.33 9.68
N SER A 105 5.26 -12.39 9.75
CA SER A 105 6.02 -11.96 10.93
C SER A 105 5.88 -10.47 11.24
N GLU A 106 5.46 -9.67 10.25
CA GLU A 106 5.27 -8.22 10.34
C GLU A 106 3.78 -7.85 10.40
N LEU A 107 2.88 -8.81 10.61
CA LEU A 107 1.44 -8.57 10.65
C LEU A 107 0.85 -8.82 12.05
N PRO A 108 -0.27 -8.15 12.38
CA PRO A 108 -1.07 -8.51 13.55
C PRO A 108 -1.54 -9.97 13.46
N PRO A 109 -1.66 -10.71 14.59
CA PRO A 109 -1.99 -12.13 14.59
C PRO A 109 -3.28 -12.49 13.85
N GLU A 110 -4.29 -11.61 13.87
CA GLU A 110 -5.56 -11.80 13.17
C GLU A 110 -5.45 -11.77 11.63
N LEU A 111 -4.33 -11.28 11.09
CA LEU A 111 -4.02 -11.26 9.67
C LEU A 111 -2.99 -12.33 9.30
N THR A 112 -2.78 -13.35 10.14
CA THR A 112 -1.86 -14.46 9.87
C THR A 112 -2.62 -15.76 9.59
N HIS A 113 -1.99 -16.67 8.85
CA HIS A 113 -2.55 -17.96 8.49
C HIS A 113 -1.64 -19.13 8.93
N PRO A 114 -2.03 -19.92 9.94
CA PRO A 114 -1.13 -20.86 10.62
C PRO A 114 -0.69 -22.04 9.74
N LYS A 115 -1.45 -22.40 8.70
CA LYS A 115 -1.05 -23.50 7.80
C LYS A 115 0.02 -23.10 6.79
N PHE A 116 0.20 -21.80 6.56
CA PHE A 116 1.09 -21.26 5.54
C PHE A 116 1.95 -20.14 6.15
N PRO A 117 2.77 -20.42 7.17
CA PRO A 117 3.44 -19.37 7.96
C PRO A 117 4.44 -18.53 7.16
N ASP A 118 4.99 -19.09 6.07
CA ASP A 118 5.97 -18.41 5.21
C ASP A 118 5.33 -17.65 4.04
N ALA A 119 4.01 -17.77 3.85
CA ALA A 119 3.31 -17.08 2.78
C ALA A 119 3.21 -15.58 3.06
N GLU A 120 3.29 -14.76 2.01
CA GLU A 120 2.98 -13.34 2.11
C GLU A 120 1.46 -13.14 2.11
N ILE A 121 1.00 -12.24 2.98
CA ILE A 121 -0.40 -11.82 3.00
C ILE A 121 -0.50 -10.50 2.26
N TRP A 122 -1.41 -10.43 1.30
CA TRP A 122 -1.74 -9.20 0.62
C TRP A 122 -2.79 -8.45 1.43
N LEU A 123 -2.53 -7.18 1.72
CA LEU A 123 -3.51 -6.24 2.21
C LEU A 123 -4.06 -5.45 1.01
N ILE A 124 -5.33 -5.66 0.69
CA ILE A 124 -5.97 -5.02 -0.47
C ILE A 124 -7.07 -4.08 -0.01
N SER A 125 -7.07 -2.86 -0.54
CA SER A 125 -8.17 -1.93 -0.36
C SER A 125 -8.40 -1.09 -1.62
N PRO A 126 -9.67 -0.78 -1.98
CA PRO A 126 -10.88 -1.30 -1.35
C PRO A 126 -11.16 -2.75 -1.77
N ALA A 127 -11.64 -3.57 -0.84
CA ALA A 127 -12.13 -4.93 -1.12
C ALA A 127 -13.04 -5.39 0.02
N SER A 128 -14.12 -6.10 -0.31
CA SER A 128 -15.07 -6.67 0.65
C SER A 128 -15.06 -8.20 0.67
N SER A 129 -14.32 -8.83 -0.23
CA SER A 129 -14.17 -10.28 -0.35
C SER A 129 -12.78 -10.67 -0.88
N GLY A 130 -12.42 -11.94 -0.72
CA GLY A 130 -11.18 -12.49 -1.28
C GLY A 130 -11.12 -12.43 -2.81
N GLU A 131 -12.26 -12.58 -3.49
CA GLU A 131 -12.34 -12.47 -4.95
C GLU A 131 -12.09 -11.02 -5.42
N GLU A 132 -12.73 -10.04 -4.79
CA GLU A 132 -12.48 -8.62 -5.07
C GLU A 132 -11.03 -8.24 -4.80
N ALA A 133 -10.47 -8.74 -3.68
CA ALA A 133 -9.09 -8.52 -3.31
C ALA A 133 -8.11 -9.08 -4.36
N SER A 134 -8.30 -10.35 -4.76
CA SER A 134 -7.50 -10.99 -5.81
C SER A 134 -7.54 -10.22 -7.13
N ASN A 135 -8.74 -9.83 -7.57
CA ASN A 135 -8.93 -9.12 -8.84
C ASN A 135 -8.26 -7.73 -8.81
N LEU A 136 -8.45 -6.96 -7.74
CA LEU A 136 -7.85 -5.64 -7.61
C LEU A 136 -6.31 -5.73 -7.50
N ARG A 137 -5.79 -6.71 -6.76
CA ARG A 137 -4.35 -6.98 -6.70
C ARG A 137 -3.80 -7.20 -8.10
N GLN A 138 -4.45 -8.06 -8.89
CA GLN A 138 -3.99 -8.36 -10.24
C GLN A 138 -4.04 -7.12 -11.14
N GLU A 139 -5.13 -6.34 -11.10
CA GLU A 139 -5.27 -5.10 -11.85
C GLU A 139 -4.12 -4.12 -11.58
N LEU A 140 -3.79 -3.89 -10.31
CA LEU A 140 -2.73 -2.95 -9.91
C LEU A 140 -1.35 -3.42 -10.33
N VAL A 141 -1.08 -4.73 -10.23
CA VAL A 141 0.17 -5.35 -10.69
C VAL A 141 0.32 -5.21 -12.21
N ASP A 142 -0.73 -5.53 -12.97
CA ASP A 142 -0.71 -5.43 -14.42
C ASP A 142 -0.54 -3.98 -14.89
N CYS A 143 -1.23 -3.04 -14.24
CA CYS A 143 -1.07 -1.61 -14.49
C CYS A 143 0.37 -1.14 -14.25
N TYR A 144 1.03 -1.63 -13.20
CA TYR A 144 2.43 -1.31 -12.93
C TYR A 144 3.36 -1.85 -14.02
N PHE A 145 3.24 -3.13 -14.37
CA PHE A 145 4.10 -3.73 -15.39
C PHE A 145 3.85 -3.17 -16.80
N ALA A 146 2.61 -2.79 -17.13
CA ALA A 146 2.31 -2.09 -18.37
C ALA A 146 3.04 -0.74 -18.46
N LYS A 147 3.08 0.03 -17.38
CA LYS A 147 3.82 1.30 -17.32
C LYS A 147 5.33 1.12 -17.43
N LEU A 148 5.88 0.04 -16.90
CA LEU A 148 7.31 -0.28 -17.03
C LEU A 148 7.70 -0.59 -18.47
N LYS A 149 6.84 -1.27 -19.24
CA LYS A 149 7.10 -1.59 -20.66
C LYS A 149 7.08 -0.37 -21.59
N LEU A 150 6.50 0.75 -21.13
CA LEU A 150 6.38 2.00 -21.89
C LEU A 150 7.52 2.98 -21.61
N LYS A 151 8.44 2.66 -20.71
CA LYS A 151 9.63 3.46 -20.38
C LYS A 151 10.88 2.85 -21.02
#